data_AF-C7MRY9-F1
#
_entry.id   AF-C7MRY9-F1
#
_cell.length_a   1.000
_cell.length_b   1.000
_cell.length_c   1.000
_cell.angle_alpha   90.00
_cell.angle_beta   90.00
_cell.angle_gamma   90.00
#
_symmetry.space_group_name_H-M   'P 1'
#
loop_
_entity.id
_entity.type
_entity.pdbx_description
1 polymer ?
#
loop_
_entity_poly.entity_id
_entity_poly.type
_entity_poly.pdbx_seq_one_letter_code
_entity_poly.pdbx_strand_id
1 'polypeptide(L)'
;MATLLATVTVASCAAQIEGTATPQATVPTDSHNAADPSEKPATTEPPESADPDRVSDTVVADPGECVNGNEPTPVDCEEPHTVEITASGTFGGALADGPPNRDEIFETVFPSCREEAARYLGSDEYDLTTLSAWLLWAGEDAWARGERWYRCGVAELDDTNEAKQRTGSVRGALKGDGVHEYRFCSLPAPSKQPPVPTPCDQPHRAEAVAVVSMGEPTDPLPSEEEFVAAAKRECEKAVVEYLGTKRRDVSVTWRWPDEVAWKRGFNNFTCYAQTDEPITGTLRDIEADPLPQ
;
A
#
# COMPACT_ATOMS: atom_id res chain seq x y z
N MET A 1 -39.70 44.68 21.45
CA MET A 1 -39.56 43.26 21.06
C MET A 1 -38.77 43.23 19.78
N ALA A 2 -37.48 42.91 19.85
CA ALA A 2 -36.59 42.82 18.70
C ALA A 2 -36.29 41.35 18.43
N THR A 3 -36.65 40.89 17.24
CA THR A 3 -36.51 39.49 16.81
C THR A 3 -35.13 39.31 16.20
N LEU A 4 -34.23 38.59 16.89
CA LEU A 4 -32.96 38.13 16.32
C LEU A 4 -33.22 36.91 15.44
N LEU A 5 -32.88 37.03 14.15
CA LEU A 5 -32.76 35.91 13.22
C LEU A 5 -31.37 35.28 13.42
N ALA A 6 -31.32 34.07 13.97
CA ALA A 6 -30.12 33.25 14.00
C ALA A 6 -30.08 32.38 12.73
N THR A 7 -29.16 32.71 11.82
CA THR A 7 -28.80 31.88 10.67
C THR A 7 -28.00 30.68 11.16
N VAL A 8 -28.58 29.49 11.07
CA VAL A 8 -27.88 28.21 11.28
C VAL A 8 -27.20 27.84 9.97
N THR A 9 -25.88 28.07 9.89
CA THR A 9 -25.04 27.50 8.84
C THR A 9 -24.78 26.03 9.20
N VAL A 10 -25.28 25.13 8.36
CA VAL A 10 -24.98 23.69 8.41
C VAL A 10 -23.49 23.53 8.05
N ALA A 11 -22.67 23.20 9.03
CA ALA A 11 -21.29 22.79 8.81
C ALA A 11 -21.32 21.38 8.17
N SER A 12 -20.93 21.30 6.89
CA SER A 12 -20.62 20.01 6.25
C SER A 12 -19.46 19.36 7.00
N CYS A 13 -19.73 18.22 7.64
CA CYS A 13 -18.69 17.28 8.05
C CYS A 13 -18.23 16.51 6.80
N ALA A 14 -17.33 17.11 6.01
CA ALA A 14 -16.47 16.38 5.10
C ALA A 14 -15.12 16.22 5.80
N ALA A 15 -14.90 15.07 6.42
CA ALA A 15 -13.56 14.70 6.90
C ALA A 15 -12.74 14.29 5.67
N GLN A 16 -12.01 15.26 5.11
CA GLN A 16 -10.93 14.99 4.17
C GLN A 16 -9.79 14.34 4.98
N ILE A 17 -9.51 13.05 4.73
CA ILE A 17 -8.28 12.42 5.21
C ILE A 17 -7.21 12.79 4.18
N GLU A 18 -6.43 13.82 4.47
CA GLU A 18 -5.24 14.18 3.71
C GLU A 18 -4.12 13.20 4.06
N GLY A 19 -3.86 12.23 3.17
CA GLY A 19 -2.65 11.42 3.20
C GLY A 19 -1.52 12.15 2.48
N THR A 20 -1.00 13.23 3.06
CA THR A 20 0.24 13.87 2.59
C THR A 20 1.41 13.32 3.39
N ALA A 21 2.30 12.60 2.71
CA ALA A 21 3.64 12.37 3.21
C ALA A 21 4.30 13.73 3.44
N THR A 22 4.48 14.10 4.70
CA THR A 22 5.11 15.36 5.08
C THR A 22 6.63 15.17 5.12
N PRO A 23 7.44 15.99 4.41
CA PRO A 23 8.89 15.97 4.51
C PRO A 23 9.37 16.33 5.91
N GLN A 24 10.42 15.64 6.38
CA GLN A 24 11.05 15.90 7.67
C GLN A 24 11.47 17.36 7.84
N ALA A 25 11.12 17.94 9.00
CA ALA A 25 11.58 19.24 9.45
C ALA A 25 13.06 19.17 9.85
N THR A 26 13.88 20.05 9.28
CA THR A 26 15.27 20.29 9.71
C THR A 26 15.32 20.93 11.11
N VAL A 27 16.16 20.36 11.98
CA VAL A 27 16.50 20.86 13.31
C VAL A 27 17.30 22.18 13.20
N PRO A 28 17.10 23.19 14.08
CA PRO A 28 17.84 24.44 14.02
C PRO A 28 19.22 24.30 14.66
N THR A 29 20.23 24.92 14.05
CA THR A 29 21.53 25.16 14.68
C THR A 29 21.81 26.66 14.64
N ASP A 30 21.75 27.32 15.80
CA ASP A 30 22.28 28.67 15.99
C ASP A 30 23.78 28.57 16.30
N SER A 31 24.60 29.33 15.57
CA SER A 31 25.54 30.32 16.16
C SER A 31 26.49 30.94 15.13
N HIS A 32 26.37 32.26 14.99
CA HIS A 32 27.42 33.28 14.80
C HIS A 32 28.80 32.85 14.21
N ASN A 33 29.18 33.44 13.07
CA ASN A 33 30.24 34.47 13.09
C ASN A 33 30.40 35.25 11.78
N ALA A 34 31.03 36.42 11.96
CA ALA A 34 31.19 37.58 11.10
C ALA A 34 31.74 37.36 9.68
N ALA A 35 31.32 38.28 8.81
CA ALA A 35 31.82 38.50 7.46
C ALA A 35 33.29 38.97 7.43
N ASP A 36 34.03 38.48 6.43
CA ASP A 36 35.29 39.06 5.95
C ASP A 36 35.12 39.45 4.47
N PRO A 37 35.26 40.73 4.06
CA PRO A 37 35.01 41.16 2.70
C PRO A 37 36.33 41.30 1.95
N SER A 38 36.82 40.24 1.30
CA SER A 38 37.79 40.35 0.21
C SER A 38 38.02 39.01 -0.50
N GLU A 39 37.15 38.64 -1.45
CA GLU A 39 37.57 37.77 -2.55
C GLU A 39 36.80 38.08 -3.83
N LYS A 40 37.52 38.11 -4.97
CA LYS A 40 37.00 38.49 -6.29
C LYS A 40 35.97 37.47 -6.82
N PRO A 41 35.04 37.87 -7.72
CA PRO A 41 34.06 36.94 -8.27
C PRO A 41 34.75 35.93 -9.19
N ALA A 42 34.69 34.64 -8.84
CA ALA A 42 34.94 33.56 -9.77
C ALA A 42 33.78 33.51 -10.78
N THR A 43 34.11 33.49 -12.06
CA THR A 43 33.16 33.38 -13.16
C THR A 43 32.56 31.98 -13.12
N THR A 44 31.26 31.87 -12.83
CA THR A 44 30.52 30.61 -12.88
C THR A 44 30.45 30.13 -14.33
N GLU A 45 31.15 29.04 -14.65
CA GLU A 45 30.89 28.29 -15.88
C GLU A 45 29.45 27.78 -15.87
N PRO A 46 28.71 27.84 -17.00
CA PRO A 46 27.38 27.26 -17.10
C PRO A 46 27.44 25.73 -16.90
N PRO A 47 26.36 25.11 -16.38
CA PRO A 47 26.35 23.67 -16.13
C PRO A 47 26.62 22.92 -17.43
N GLU A 48 27.60 22.02 -17.37
CA GLU A 48 28.00 21.12 -18.44
C GLU A 48 26.78 20.30 -18.90
N SER A 49 26.48 20.37 -20.20
CA SER A 49 25.39 19.63 -20.83
C SER A 49 25.57 18.13 -20.58
N ALA A 50 24.51 17.46 -20.11
CA ALA A 50 24.50 16.03 -19.87
C ALA A 50 24.95 15.25 -21.13
N ASP A 51 26.03 14.50 -21.00
CA ASP A 51 26.53 13.58 -22.02
C ASP A 51 25.53 12.42 -22.19
N PRO A 52 24.88 12.28 -23.37
CA PRO A 52 23.89 11.24 -23.61
C PRO A 52 24.47 9.81 -23.61
N ASP A 53 25.79 9.66 -23.63
CA ASP A 53 26.47 8.36 -23.65
C ASP A 53 27.02 7.93 -22.27
N ARG A 54 26.74 8.69 -21.20
CA ARG A 54 27.14 8.29 -19.84
C ARG A 54 26.32 7.10 -19.35
N VAL A 55 26.94 5.93 -19.33
CA VAL A 55 26.42 4.74 -18.67
C VAL A 55 26.25 5.05 -17.18
N SER A 56 25.04 4.87 -16.64
CA SER A 56 24.80 4.99 -15.20
C SER A 56 25.49 3.83 -14.47
N ASP A 57 26.29 4.16 -13.45
CA ASP A 57 26.92 3.20 -12.54
C ASP A 57 25.94 2.66 -11.48
N THR A 58 24.66 3.04 -11.54
CA THR A 58 23.66 2.62 -10.55
C THR A 58 23.32 1.15 -10.72
N VAL A 59 23.67 0.33 -9.73
CA VAL A 59 23.23 -1.06 -9.65
C VAL A 59 21.80 -1.07 -9.13
N VAL A 60 20.87 -1.61 -9.92
CA VAL A 60 19.45 -1.68 -9.60
C VAL A 60 19.05 -3.14 -9.48
N ALA A 61 18.43 -3.52 -8.38
CA ALA A 61 18.02 -4.88 -8.06
C ALA A 61 17.12 -5.47 -9.16
N ASP A 62 17.40 -6.70 -9.57
CA ASP A 62 16.66 -7.46 -10.56
C ASP A 62 15.63 -8.40 -9.90
N PRO A 63 14.69 -8.99 -10.67
CA PRO A 63 13.66 -9.87 -10.11
C PRO A 63 14.25 -11.05 -9.33
N GLY A 64 13.79 -11.24 -8.09
CA GLY A 64 14.29 -12.21 -7.14
C GLY A 64 15.39 -11.70 -6.21
N GLU A 65 15.87 -10.47 -6.41
CA GLU A 65 16.74 -9.77 -5.45
C GLU A 65 15.91 -8.92 -4.47
N CYS A 66 16.52 -8.54 -3.37
CA CYS A 66 15.88 -7.78 -2.30
C CYS A 66 16.49 -6.39 -2.16
N VAL A 67 15.72 -5.44 -1.64
CA VAL A 67 16.20 -4.09 -1.33
C VAL A 67 15.73 -3.61 0.04
N ASN A 68 16.46 -2.66 0.61
CA ASN A 68 16.13 -2.05 1.90
C ASN A 68 15.69 -0.59 1.70
N GLY A 69 14.47 -0.27 2.15
CA GLY A 69 13.82 1.01 1.92
C GLY A 69 13.59 1.29 0.43
N ASN A 70 14.00 2.49 0.01
CA ASN A 70 13.89 2.94 -1.38
C ASN A 70 15.23 2.87 -2.13
N GLU A 71 16.26 2.25 -1.55
CA GLU A 71 17.55 2.10 -2.21
C GLU A 71 17.46 1.06 -3.33
N PRO A 72 17.91 1.35 -4.56
CA PRO A 72 17.80 0.40 -5.66
C PRO A 72 18.83 -0.73 -5.58
N THR A 73 19.87 -0.60 -4.75
CA THR A 73 20.97 -1.56 -4.68
C THR A 73 20.49 -2.89 -4.07
N PRO A 74 20.78 -4.03 -4.70
CA PRO A 74 20.37 -5.32 -4.18
C PRO A 74 21.11 -5.69 -2.89
N VAL A 75 20.38 -6.34 -1.99
CA VAL A 75 20.89 -7.07 -0.82
C VAL A 75 20.49 -8.54 -0.91
N ASP A 76 21.18 -9.41 -0.19
CA ASP A 76 20.76 -10.80 -0.04
C ASP A 76 19.42 -10.83 0.71
N CYS A 77 18.46 -11.62 0.23
CA CYS A 77 17.15 -11.76 0.87
C CYS A 77 17.23 -12.44 2.25
N GLU A 78 18.31 -13.18 2.53
CA GLU A 78 18.59 -13.71 3.87
C GLU A 78 19.04 -12.61 4.84
N GLU A 79 19.48 -11.45 4.33
CA GLU A 79 19.79 -10.26 5.11
C GLU A 79 18.55 -9.37 5.31
N PRO A 80 18.56 -8.45 6.30
CA PRO A 80 17.45 -7.55 6.53
C PRO A 80 17.11 -6.68 5.31
N HIS A 81 15.89 -6.81 4.81
CA HIS A 81 15.36 -6.08 3.66
C HIS A 81 13.88 -5.71 3.88
N THR A 82 13.31 -4.88 3.01
CA THR A 82 11.90 -4.44 3.11
C THR A 82 11.06 -4.84 1.90
N VAL A 83 11.68 -4.95 0.73
CA VAL A 83 11.00 -5.25 -0.54
C VAL A 83 11.74 -6.34 -1.31
N GLU A 84 11.00 -7.30 -1.85
CA GLU A 84 11.52 -8.28 -2.81
C GLU A 84 11.08 -7.89 -4.22
N ILE A 85 12.02 -7.82 -5.16
CA ILE A 85 11.73 -7.39 -6.53
C ILE A 85 11.05 -8.53 -7.29
N THR A 86 9.86 -8.25 -7.83
CA THR A 86 9.06 -9.23 -8.59
C THR A 86 9.21 -9.05 -10.08
N ALA A 87 9.35 -7.82 -10.56
CA ALA A 87 9.51 -7.51 -11.97
C ALA A 87 10.30 -6.22 -12.20
N SER A 88 10.88 -6.10 -13.39
CA SER A 88 11.63 -4.93 -13.85
C SER A 88 11.00 -4.32 -15.08
N GLY A 89 11.04 -3.00 -15.19
CA GLY A 89 10.61 -2.29 -16.38
C GLY A 89 11.30 -0.95 -16.56
N THR A 90 10.91 -0.27 -17.62
CA THR A 90 11.40 1.07 -17.99
C THR A 90 10.23 1.91 -18.48
N PHE A 91 10.15 3.16 -18.03
CA PHE A 91 9.16 4.12 -18.52
C PHE A 91 9.44 4.45 -19.99
N GLY A 92 8.40 4.46 -20.80
CA GLY A 92 8.44 4.86 -22.20
C GLY A 92 7.40 5.95 -22.50
N GLY A 93 7.46 6.52 -23.71
CA GLY A 93 6.51 7.54 -24.15
C GLY A 93 6.53 8.79 -23.27
N ALA A 94 5.36 9.39 -23.03
CA ALA A 94 5.24 10.63 -22.27
C ALA A 94 5.80 10.53 -20.83
N LEU A 95 5.72 9.34 -20.22
CA LEU A 95 6.31 9.07 -18.91
C LEU A 95 7.84 9.16 -18.91
N ALA A 96 8.50 9.07 -20.07
CA ALA A 96 9.95 9.19 -20.19
C ALA A 96 10.43 10.64 -20.42
N ASP A 97 9.54 11.55 -20.81
CA ASP A 97 9.88 12.92 -21.22
C ASP A 97 10.16 13.88 -20.04
N GLY A 98 9.74 13.51 -18.83
CA GLY A 98 10.04 14.18 -17.55
C GLY A 98 9.70 13.28 -16.37
N PRO A 99 10.14 13.58 -15.13
CA PRO A 99 9.76 12.78 -13.96
C PRO A 99 8.23 12.83 -13.81
N PRO A 100 7.54 11.69 -14.00
CA PRO A 100 6.10 11.65 -13.97
C PRO A 100 5.61 11.90 -12.55
N ASN A 101 4.42 12.50 -12.44
CA ASN A 101 3.76 12.62 -11.16
C ASN A 101 3.57 11.22 -10.58
N ARG A 102 3.83 11.06 -9.27
CA ARG A 102 3.57 9.84 -8.52
C ARG A 102 2.20 9.23 -8.86
N ASP A 103 1.14 10.03 -8.92
CA ASP A 103 -0.20 9.51 -9.23
C ASP A 103 -0.27 8.86 -10.61
N GLU A 104 0.35 9.45 -11.62
CA GLU A 104 0.39 8.94 -12.99
C GLU A 104 1.18 7.62 -13.07
N ILE A 105 2.30 7.53 -12.34
CA ILE A 105 3.08 6.29 -12.20
C ILE A 105 2.21 5.19 -11.60
N PHE A 106 1.52 5.49 -10.50
CA PHE A 106 0.69 4.50 -9.82
C PHE A 106 -0.48 4.06 -10.69
N GLU A 107 -1.19 4.96 -11.37
CA GLU A 107 -2.29 4.57 -12.26
C GLU A 107 -1.81 3.76 -13.47
N THR A 108 -0.62 4.03 -13.99
CA THR A 108 -0.12 3.37 -15.21
C THR A 108 0.60 2.05 -14.95
N VAL A 109 1.39 1.97 -13.87
CA VAL A 109 2.32 0.86 -13.61
C VAL A 109 1.88 -0.02 -12.45
N PHE A 110 1.24 0.54 -11.43
CA PHE A 110 0.90 -0.24 -10.23
C PHE A 110 -0.05 -1.41 -10.50
N PRO A 111 -1.06 -1.33 -11.40
CA PRO A 111 -1.89 -2.48 -11.74
C PRO A 111 -1.08 -3.70 -12.20
N SER A 112 -0.09 -3.52 -13.08
CA SER A 112 0.77 -4.64 -13.51
C SER A 112 1.67 -5.13 -12.37
N CYS A 113 2.16 -4.24 -11.51
CA CYS A 113 2.91 -4.65 -10.32
C CYS A 113 2.08 -5.49 -9.34
N ARG A 114 0.78 -5.23 -9.22
CA ARG A 114 -0.15 -6.04 -8.41
C ARG A 114 -0.29 -7.45 -8.98
N GLU A 115 -0.38 -7.59 -10.31
CA GLU A 115 -0.37 -8.91 -10.95
C GLU A 115 0.97 -9.66 -10.73
N GLU A 116 2.11 -8.96 -10.84
CA GLU A 116 3.42 -9.56 -10.60
C GLU A 116 3.60 -9.98 -9.14
N ALA A 117 3.06 -9.20 -8.19
CA ALA A 117 3.00 -9.57 -6.77
C ALA A 117 2.20 -10.86 -6.56
N ALA A 118 0.99 -10.97 -7.11
CA ALA A 118 0.17 -12.18 -7.03
C ALA A 118 0.92 -13.42 -7.58
N ARG A 119 1.56 -13.29 -8.75
CA ARG A 119 2.38 -14.37 -9.35
C ARG A 119 3.56 -14.76 -8.49
N TYR A 120 4.27 -13.78 -7.92
CA TYR A 120 5.43 -14.01 -7.06
C TYR A 120 5.05 -14.72 -5.76
N LEU A 121 3.97 -14.29 -5.12
CA LEU A 121 3.43 -14.85 -3.89
C LEU A 121 2.72 -16.19 -4.09
N GLY A 122 2.24 -16.45 -5.30
CA GLY A 122 1.57 -17.69 -5.68
C GLY A 122 0.08 -17.73 -5.32
N SER A 123 -0.57 -16.58 -5.16
CA SER A 123 -2.02 -16.47 -4.93
C SER A 123 -2.56 -15.13 -5.43
N ASP A 124 -3.71 -15.16 -6.11
CA ASP A 124 -4.47 -13.96 -6.50
C ASP A 124 -5.22 -13.35 -5.30
N GLU A 125 -5.28 -14.05 -4.17
CA GLU A 125 -5.94 -13.61 -2.94
C GLU A 125 -4.98 -12.85 -2.00
N TYR A 126 -3.84 -12.36 -2.50
CA TYR A 126 -2.83 -11.72 -1.65
C TYR A 126 -3.31 -10.44 -0.95
N ASP A 127 -4.36 -9.78 -1.47
CA ASP A 127 -5.05 -8.66 -0.79
C ASP A 127 -5.73 -9.09 0.54
N LEU A 128 -5.82 -10.40 0.83
CA LEU A 128 -6.22 -10.94 2.15
C LEU A 128 -5.08 -10.94 3.17
N THR A 129 -3.90 -10.47 2.80
CA THR A 129 -2.69 -10.63 3.60
C THR A 129 -2.01 -9.31 3.92
N THR A 130 -1.04 -9.33 4.81
CA THR A 130 -0.14 -8.22 5.10
C THR A 130 0.91 -8.03 4.00
N LEU A 131 1.06 -8.99 3.08
CA LEU A 131 1.92 -8.87 1.89
C LEU A 131 1.19 -8.02 0.85
N SER A 132 1.87 -6.99 0.35
CA SER A 132 1.31 -6.01 -0.57
C SER A 132 2.27 -5.74 -1.72
N ALA A 133 1.70 -5.40 -2.88
CA ALA A 133 2.48 -4.96 -4.02
C ALA A 133 3.19 -3.65 -3.71
N TRP A 134 4.41 -3.52 -4.22
CA TRP A 134 5.28 -2.37 -4.02
C TRP A 134 5.81 -1.87 -5.36
N LEU A 135 6.15 -0.58 -5.43
CA LEU A 135 6.68 0.03 -6.64
C LEU A 135 7.82 0.98 -6.28
N LEU A 136 8.98 0.74 -6.89
CA LEU A 136 10.18 1.57 -6.80
C LEU A 136 10.48 2.10 -8.20
N TRP A 137 11.06 3.29 -8.28
CA TRP A 137 11.44 3.86 -9.57
C TRP A 137 12.62 4.80 -9.44
N ALA A 138 13.22 5.12 -10.58
CA ALA A 138 14.28 6.11 -10.68
C ALA A 138 13.78 7.45 -10.10
N GLY A 139 14.39 7.92 -9.00
CA GLY A 139 14.09 9.23 -8.43
C GLY A 139 14.60 10.38 -9.33
N GLU A 140 14.33 11.63 -8.95
CA GLU A 140 14.67 12.82 -9.75
C GLU A 140 16.15 12.87 -10.20
N ASP A 141 17.09 12.57 -9.30
CA ASP A 141 18.52 12.56 -9.61
C ASP A 141 18.89 11.48 -10.63
N ALA A 142 18.30 10.29 -10.52
CA ALA A 142 18.49 9.21 -11.50
C ALA A 142 17.85 9.59 -12.84
N TRP A 143 16.68 10.22 -12.80
CA TRP A 143 15.98 10.74 -13.98
C TRP A 143 16.81 11.78 -14.74
N ALA A 144 17.46 12.70 -14.01
CA ALA A 144 18.34 13.73 -14.55
C ALA A 144 19.58 13.14 -15.24
N ARG A 145 20.01 11.93 -14.84
CA ARG A 145 21.07 11.16 -15.49
C ARG A 145 20.57 10.27 -16.65
N GLY A 146 19.31 10.39 -17.03
CA GLY A 146 18.72 9.61 -18.13
C GLY A 146 18.17 8.24 -17.72
N GLU A 147 18.19 7.88 -16.43
CA GLU A 147 17.60 6.63 -15.97
C GLU A 147 16.07 6.70 -16.01
N ARG A 148 15.42 5.63 -16.45
CA ARG A 148 13.96 5.53 -16.61
C ARG A 148 13.40 4.23 -16.05
N TRP A 149 14.14 3.55 -15.17
CA TRP A 149 13.72 2.24 -14.68
C TRP A 149 12.62 2.34 -13.62
N TYR A 150 11.83 1.27 -13.51
CA TYR A 150 10.99 0.98 -12.35
C TYR A 150 11.14 -0.49 -11.96
N ARG A 151 10.75 -0.81 -10.73
CA ARG A 151 10.69 -2.15 -10.16
C ARG A 151 9.35 -2.36 -9.47
N CYS A 152 8.68 -3.43 -9.86
CA CYS A 152 7.60 -3.98 -9.05
C CYS A 152 8.21 -4.86 -7.96
N GLY A 153 7.59 -4.86 -6.80
CA GLY A 153 8.02 -5.68 -5.68
C GLY A 153 6.88 -6.13 -4.79
N VAL A 154 7.23 -6.84 -3.73
CA VAL A 154 6.35 -7.17 -2.62
C VAL A 154 7.00 -6.72 -1.32
N ALA A 155 6.19 -6.11 -0.46
CA ALA A 155 6.54 -5.81 0.92
C ALA A 155 5.49 -6.40 1.85
N GLU A 156 5.85 -6.85 3.04
CA GLU A 156 4.87 -7.00 4.11
C GLU A 156 4.75 -5.68 4.84
N LEU A 157 3.50 -5.32 5.15
CA LEU A 157 3.17 -4.08 5.82
C LEU A 157 3.14 -4.25 7.34
N ASP A 158 3.46 -3.17 8.05
CA ASP A 158 3.16 -3.00 9.47
C ASP A 158 1.82 -2.26 9.69
N ASP A 159 1.57 -1.87 10.94
CA ASP A 159 0.36 -1.15 11.35
C ASP A 159 0.34 0.33 10.96
N THR A 160 1.41 0.84 10.33
CA THR A 160 1.43 2.17 9.71
C THR A 160 1.28 2.09 8.19
N ASN A 161 1.10 0.88 7.63
CA ASN A 161 1.14 0.58 6.19
C ASN A 161 2.50 0.87 5.55
N GLU A 162 3.58 0.78 6.32
CA GLU A 162 4.96 0.91 5.84
C GLU A 162 5.56 -0.48 5.61
N ALA A 163 6.51 -0.56 4.67
CA ALA A 163 7.22 -1.80 4.39
C ALA A 163 8.10 -2.17 5.60
N LYS A 164 7.74 -3.23 6.31
CA LYS A 164 8.47 -3.65 7.50
C LYS A 164 9.69 -4.49 7.12
N GLN A 165 10.77 -4.32 7.91
CA GLN A 165 12.00 -5.08 7.75
C GLN A 165 11.77 -6.58 8.03
N ARG A 166 12.37 -7.44 7.21
CA ARG A 166 12.33 -8.90 7.33
C ARG A 166 13.60 -9.55 6.81
N THR A 167 13.70 -10.85 7.04
CA THR A 167 14.71 -11.75 6.49
C THR A 167 14.01 -12.96 5.90
N GLY A 168 14.62 -13.57 4.89
CA GLY A 168 14.07 -14.70 4.15
C GLY A 168 13.06 -14.24 3.09
N SER A 169 12.95 -15.02 2.01
CA SER A 169 12.08 -14.69 0.89
C SER A 169 10.62 -15.10 1.10
N VAL A 170 9.69 -14.25 0.68
CA VAL A 170 8.23 -14.49 0.60
C VAL A 170 7.80 -15.07 -0.76
N ARG A 171 8.75 -15.47 -1.61
CA ARG A 171 8.43 -16.11 -2.90
C ARG A 171 7.61 -17.37 -2.68
N GLY A 172 6.40 -17.39 -3.23
CA GLY A 172 5.47 -18.51 -3.08
C GLY A 172 4.89 -18.66 -1.67
N ALA A 173 5.05 -17.66 -0.80
CA ALA A 173 4.61 -17.69 0.59
C ALA A 173 3.11 -17.88 0.75
N LEU A 174 2.30 -17.60 -0.28
CA LEU A 174 0.84 -17.73 -0.23
C LEU A 174 0.32 -19.02 -0.87
N LYS A 175 1.20 -19.94 -1.28
CA LYS A 175 0.79 -21.26 -1.76
C LYS A 175 0.24 -22.12 -0.63
N GLY A 176 -0.74 -22.97 -0.93
CA GLY A 176 -1.36 -23.84 0.08
C GLY A 176 -2.07 -23.01 1.16
N ASP A 177 -1.74 -23.24 2.43
CA ASP A 177 -2.33 -22.50 3.56
C ASP A 177 -1.66 -21.14 3.85
N GLY A 178 -0.72 -20.69 3.02
CA GLY A 178 0.08 -19.48 3.27
C GLY A 178 -0.70 -18.18 3.45
N VAL A 179 -1.88 -18.06 2.81
CA VAL A 179 -2.80 -16.91 3.02
C VAL A 179 -3.22 -16.77 4.48
N HIS A 180 -3.25 -17.86 5.25
CA HIS A 180 -3.59 -17.83 6.66
C HIS A 180 -2.44 -17.35 7.54
N GLU A 181 -1.19 -17.64 7.18
CA GLU A 181 -0.01 -17.20 7.92
C GLU A 181 0.14 -15.67 7.87
N TYR A 182 -0.07 -15.09 6.69
CA TYR A 182 0.08 -13.65 6.46
C TYR A 182 -1.24 -12.89 6.56
N ARG A 183 -2.31 -13.48 7.10
CA ARG A 183 -3.65 -12.89 7.01
C ARG A 183 -3.71 -11.47 7.54
N PHE A 184 -4.37 -10.60 6.78
CA PHE A 184 -4.72 -9.26 7.20
C PHE A 184 -5.75 -9.36 8.32
N CYS A 185 -5.33 -9.03 9.53
CA CYS A 185 -6.21 -8.71 10.64
C CYS A 185 -6.24 -7.19 10.89
N SER A 186 -7.29 -6.71 11.55
CA SER A 186 -7.50 -5.28 11.82
C SER A 186 -7.99 -5.05 13.24
N LEU A 187 -7.26 -4.25 14.02
CA LEU A 187 -7.73 -3.77 15.32
C LEU A 187 -8.89 -2.76 15.20
N PRO A 188 -8.80 -1.74 14.31
CA PRO A 188 -9.95 -1.01 13.83
C PRO A 188 -11.09 -1.91 13.39
N ALA A 189 -12.31 -1.70 13.88
CA ALA A 189 -13.49 -2.37 13.34
C ALA A 189 -13.75 -1.88 11.91
N PRO A 190 -13.66 -2.75 10.87
CA PRO A 190 -13.83 -2.31 9.49
C PRO A 190 -15.22 -1.74 9.23
N SER A 191 -16.24 -2.03 10.02
CA SER A 191 -17.56 -1.36 9.89
C SER A 191 -17.56 0.13 10.30
N LYS A 192 -16.50 0.63 10.97
CA LYS A 192 -16.46 1.98 11.56
C LYS A 192 -15.36 2.86 10.98
N GLN A 193 -14.20 2.28 10.72
CA GLN A 193 -13.01 2.99 10.26
C GLN A 193 -12.24 2.14 9.24
N PRO A 194 -11.33 2.74 8.46
CA PRO A 194 -10.44 1.98 7.59
C PRO A 194 -9.68 0.91 8.39
N PRO A 195 -9.54 -0.31 7.84
CA PRO A 195 -8.75 -1.34 8.48
C PRO A 195 -7.28 -0.96 8.47
N VAL A 196 -6.54 -1.43 9.48
CA VAL A 196 -5.09 -1.22 9.60
C VAL A 196 -4.45 -2.60 9.75
N PRO A 197 -3.41 -2.94 8.95
CA PRO A 197 -2.79 -4.25 9.02
C PRO A 197 -2.25 -4.53 10.42
N THR A 198 -2.63 -5.67 10.98
CA THR A 198 -2.00 -6.21 12.20
C THR A 198 -1.93 -7.73 12.06
N PRO A 199 -0.90 -8.39 12.62
CA PRO A 199 -0.88 -9.85 12.70
C PRO A 199 -2.08 -10.35 13.52
N CYS A 200 -2.63 -11.50 13.12
CA CYS A 200 -3.80 -12.09 13.79
C CYS A 200 -3.48 -12.70 15.18
N ASP A 201 -2.21 -12.87 15.51
CA ASP A 201 -1.77 -13.24 16.86
C ASP A 201 -1.68 -12.04 17.82
N GLN A 202 -1.91 -10.83 17.32
CA GLN A 202 -2.08 -9.62 18.12
C GLN A 202 -3.59 -9.31 18.30
N PRO A 203 -3.95 -8.50 19.32
CA PRO A 203 -5.32 -8.06 19.50
C PRO A 203 -5.91 -7.42 18.24
N HIS A 204 -7.01 -7.96 17.73
CA HIS A 204 -7.70 -7.43 16.56
C HIS A 204 -9.22 -7.65 16.67
N ARG A 205 -10.00 -6.94 15.85
CA ARG A 205 -11.47 -7.03 15.81
C ARG A 205 -11.99 -7.60 14.50
N ALA A 206 -11.15 -7.77 13.49
CA ALA A 206 -11.59 -8.34 12.22
C ALA A 206 -10.48 -9.05 11.47
N GLU A 207 -10.87 -10.04 10.67
CA GLU A 207 -9.99 -10.78 9.75
C GLU A 207 -10.52 -10.65 8.33
N ALA A 208 -9.64 -10.38 7.36
CA ALA A 208 -9.98 -10.44 5.95
C ALA A 208 -10.21 -11.90 5.55
N VAL A 209 -11.39 -12.21 5.00
CA VAL A 209 -11.80 -13.60 4.72
C VAL A 209 -12.01 -13.91 3.24
N ALA A 210 -12.32 -12.89 2.43
CA ALA A 210 -12.47 -13.04 0.98
C ALA A 210 -12.29 -11.70 0.28
N VAL A 211 -11.72 -11.75 -0.93
CA VAL A 211 -11.65 -10.62 -1.86
C VAL A 211 -12.52 -10.96 -3.06
N VAL A 212 -13.34 -10.00 -3.50
CA VAL A 212 -14.27 -10.22 -4.60
C VAL A 212 -14.05 -9.13 -5.63
N SER A 213 -13.53 -9.53 -6.80
CA SER A 213 -13.33 -8.62 -7.92
C SER A 213 -14.67 -8.10 -8.44
N MET A 214 -14.68 -6.80 -8.76
CA MET A 214 -15.84 -6.08 -9.28
C MET A 214 -15.58 -5.46 -10.65
N GLY A 215 -14.42 -5.69 -11.25
CA GLY A 215 -14.05 -5.15 -12.57
C GLY A 215 -12.54 -4.93 -12.70
N GLU A 216 -12.18 -4.15 -13.71
CA GLU A 216 -10.80 -3.79 -14.05
C GLU A 216 -10.51 -2.30 -13.75
N PRO A 217 -9.23 -1.88 -13.64
CA PRO A 217 -8.87 -0.49 -13.35
C PRO A 217 -9.40 0.53 -14.37
N THR A 218 -9.62 0.10 -15.61
CA THR A 218 -10.15 0.93 -16.70
C THR A 218 -11.67 0.97 -16.75
N ASP A 219 -12.36 0.11 -16.01
CA ASP A 219 -13.82 0.11 -15.93
C ASP A 219 -14.31 1.27 -15.06
N PRO A 220 -15.54 1.76 -15.28
CA PRO A 220 -16.17 2.69 -14.34
C PRO A 220 -16.26 2.07 -12.95
N LEU A 221 -15.96 2.86 -11.90
CA LEU A 221 -16.17 2.44 -10.52
C LEU A 221 -17.66 2.07 -10.32
N PRO A 222 -17.98 0.86 -9.82
CA PRO A 222 -19.36 0.48 -9.51
C PRO A 222 -20.01 1.43 -8.51
N SER A 223 -21.32 1.59 -8.61
CA SER A 223 -22.09 2.35 -7.64
C SER A 223 -22.09 1.67 -6.26
N GLU A 224 -22.34 2.46 -5.21
CA GLU A 224 -22.50 1.93 -3.85
C GLU A 224 -23.57 0.83 -3.78
N GLU A 225 -24.68 0.97 -4.52
CA GLU A 225 -25.74 -0.02 -4.56
C GLU A 225 -25.26 -1.37 -5.13
N GLU A 226 -24.43 -1.34 -6.18
CA GLU A 226 -23.85 -2.53 -6.79
C GLU A 226 -22.86 -3.22 -5.84
N PHE A 227 -21.96 -2.46 -5.21
CA PHE A 227 -21.05 -2.99 -4.19
C PHE A 227 -21.81 -3.63 -3.03
N VAL A 228 -22.82 -2.96 -2.48
CA VAL A 228 -23.61 -3.47 -1.35
C VAL A 228 -24.39 -4.72 -1.74
N ALA A 229 -24.96 -4.79 -2.95
CA ALA A 229 -25.68 -5.96 -3.42
C ALA A 229 -24.76 -7.18 -3.59
N ALA A 230 -23.57 -6.99 -4.16
CA ALA A 230 -22.57 -8.04 -4.30
C ALA A 230 -22.05 -8.51 -2.94
N ALA A 231 -21.63 -7.58 -2.08
CA ALA A 231 -21.03 -7.89 -0.78
C ALA A 231 -21.99 -8.62 0.17
N LYS A 232 -23.28 -8.25 0.19
CA LYS A 232 -24.29 -8.98 0.98
C LYS A 232 -24.37 -10.46 0.61
N ARG A 233 -24.23 -10.79 -0.68
CA ARG A 233 -24.29 -12.17 -1.15
C ARG A 233 -22.98 -12.92 -0.87
N GLU A 234 -21.85 -12.32 -1.22
CA GLU A 234 -20.57 -13.02 -1.20
C GLU A 234 -19.94 -13.05 0.20
N CYS A 235 -20.02 -11.95 0.97
CA CYS A 235 -19.39 -11.89 2.29
C CYS A 235 -20.12 -12.72 3.34
N GLU A 236 -21.46 -12.84 3.26
CA GLU A 236 -22.19 -13.72 4.17
C GLU A 236 -21.76 -15.18 4.00
N LYS A 237 -21.60 -15.62 2.74
CA LYS A 237 -21.10 -16.96 2.42
C LYS A 237 -19.66 -17.14 2.90
N ALA A 238 -18.78 -16.20 2.55
CA ALA A 238 -17.36 -16.29 2.87
C ALA A 238 -17.10 -16.34 4.38
N VAL A 239 -17.79 -15.51 5.18
CA VAL A 239 -17.64 -15.52 6.64
C VAL A 239 -18.15 -16.83 7.24
N VAL A 240 -19.28 -17.36 6.78
CA VAL A 240 -19.79 -18.65 7.29
C VAL A 240 -18.84 -19.80 6.96
N GLU A 241 -18.29 -19.83 5.74
CA GLU A 241 -17.30 -20.82 5.31
C GLU A 241 -16.02 -20.71 6.15
N TYR A 242 -15.52 -19.49 6.36
CA TYR A 242 -14.33 -19.22 7.16
C TYR A 242 -14.47 -19.65 8.63
N LEU A 243 -15.64 -19.42 9.22
CA LEU A 243 -15.92 -19.80 10.62
C LEU A 243 -16.27 -21.28 10.78
N GLY A 244 -16.59 -21.99 9.71
CA GLY A 244 -17.19 -23.34 9.73
C GLY A 244 -18.68 -23.37 10.14
N THR A 245 -19.24 -22.27 10.65
CA THR A 245 -20.66 -22.17 10.99
C THR A 245 -21.15 -20.71 11.08
N LYS A 246 -22.46 -20.52 11.05
CA LYS A 246 -23.05 -19.19 11.29
C LYS A 246 -23.04 -18.85 12.77
N ARG A 247 -22.45 -17.69 13.09
CA ARG A 247 -22.33 -17.17 14.45
C ARG A 247 -23.11 -15.86 14.64
N ARG A 248 -23.44 -15.54 15.90
CA ARG A 248 -24.16 -14.29 16.26
C ARG A 248 -23.24 -13.24 16.88
N ASP A 249 -22.10 -13.69 17.41
CA ASP A 249 -21.03 -12.91 18.02
C ASP A 249 -19.94 -12.52 17.00
N VAL A 250 -20.12 -12.90 15.73
CA VAL A 250 -19.29 -12.46 14.59
C VAL A 250 -20.21 -11.80 13.56
N SER A 251 -19.90 -10.55 13.24
CA SER A 251 -20.57 -9.75 12.22
C SER A 251 -19.88 -9.89 10.87
N VAL A 252 -20.68 -9.85 9.80
CA VAL A 252 -20.18 -9.75 8.42
C VAL A 252 -20.06 -8.27 8.07
N THR A 253 -18.89 -7.84 7.60
CA THR A 253 -18.70 -6.49 7.08
C THR A 253 -17.80 -6.51 5.84
N TRP A 254 -17.70 -5.39 5.15
CA TRP A 254 -16.92 -5.28 3.93
C TRP A 254 -16.40 -3.86 3.71
N ARG A 255 -15.33 -3.74 2.94
CA ARG A 255 -14.75 -2.48 2.47
C ARG A 255 -14.46 -2.56 0.99
N TRP A 256 -14.63 -1.45 0.29
CA TRP A 256 -14.34 -1.33 -1.14
C TRP A 256 -13.43 -0.11 -1.38
N PRO A 257 -12.70 -0.09 -2.49
CA PRO A 257 -11.80 1.00 -2.92
C PRO A 257 -12.56 2.28 -3.24
N ASP A 258 -11.91 3.42 -3.06
CA ASP A 258 -12.34 4.67 -3.71
C ASP A 258 -11.88 4.72 -5.18
N GLU A 259 -12.24 5.81 -5.88
CA GLU A 259 -11.89 5.98 -7.30
C GLU A 259 -10.37 5.98 -7.55
N VAL A 260 -9.57 6.49 -6.60
CA VAL A 260 -8.12 6.56 -6.74
C VAL A 260 -7.52 5.16 -6.61
N ALA A 261 -7.94 4.39 -5.61
CA ALA A 261 -7.51 3.01 -5.42
C ALA A 261 -7.96 2.12 -6.60
N TRP A 262 -9.18 2.34 -7.12
CA TRP A 262 -9.70 1.62 -8.28
C TRP A 262 -8.79 1.76 -9.51
N LYS A 263 -8.42 2.99 -9.87
CA LYS A 263 -7.51 3.24 -11.02
C LYS A 263 -6.12 2.64 -10.83
N ARG A 264 -5.71 2.38 -9.58
CA ARG A 264 -4.43 1.76 -9.22
C ARG A 264 -4.49 0.23 -9.16
N GLY A 265 -5.61 -0.40 -9.50
CA GLY A 265 -5.72 -1.86 -9.54
C GLY A 265 -6.32 -2.50 -8.30
N PHE A 266 -6.78 -1.72 -7.33
CA PHE A 266 -7.61 -2.25 -6.25
C PHE A 266 -9.05 -2.29 -6.74
N ASN A 267 -9.41 -3.31 -7.51
CA ASN A 267 -10.73 -3.43 -8.16
C ASN A 267 -11.64 -4.46 -7.50
N ASN A 268 -11.38 -4.77 -6.23
CA ASN A 268 -12.13 -5.73 -5.44
C ASN A 268 -12.64 -5.11 -4.15
N PHE A 269 -13.68 -5.69 -3.56
CA PHE A 269 -14.01 -5.44 -2.16
C PHE A 269 -13.52 -6.58 -1.28
N THR A 270 -13.17 -6.26 -0.04
CA THR A 270 -12.73 -7.23 0.96
C THR A 270 -13.85 -7.49 1.95
N CYS A 271 -14.16 -8.77 2.17
CA CYS A 271 -15.05 -9.26 3.20
C CYS A 271 -14.29 -9.48 4.51
N TYR A 272 -14.93 -9.15 5.62
CA TYR A 272 -14.36 -9.32 6.96
C TYR A 272 -15.32 -10.06 7.89
N ALA A 273 -14.76 -10.99 8.66
CA ALA A 273 -15.37 -11.49 9.89
C ALA A 273 -14.98 -10.52 11.02
N GLN A 274 -15.96 -9.90 11.69
CA GLN A 274 -15.72 -8.85 12.69
C GLN A 274 -16.34 -9.20 14.05
N THR A 275 -15.61 -9.01 15.15
CA THR A 275 -16.11 -9.12 16.52
C THR A 275 -16.36 -7.74 17.14
N ASP A 276 -17.21 -7.69 18.16
CA ASP A 276 -17.50 -6.46 18.90
C ASP A 276 -16.37 -6.07 19.86
N GLU A 277 -15.61 -7.03 20.37
CA GLU A 277 -14.45 -6.82 21.23
C GLU A 277 -13.20 -7.44 20.61
N PRO A 278 -11.99 -6.96 20.96
CA PRO A 278 -10.75 -7.52 20.44
C PRO A 278 -10.59 -8.99 20.85
N ILE A 279 -10.07 -9.79 19.93
CA ILE A 279 -9.67 -11.19 20.11
C ILE A 279 -8.16 -11.31 19.88
N THR A 280 -7.55 -12.38 20.40
CA THR A 280 -6.16 -12.76 20.12
C THR A 280 -6.13 -14.17 19.55
N GLY A 281 -5.72 -14.33 18.29
CA GLY A 281 -5.81 -15.59 17.54
C GLY A 281 -6.94 -15.60 16.52
N THR A 282 -6.97 -16.64 15.69
CA THR A 282 -7.82 -16.67 14.49
C THR A 282 -9.27 -17.12 14.73
N LEU A 283 -10.19 -16.55 13.96
CA LEU A 283 -11.59 -16.96 13.78
C LEU A 283 -11.75 -18.11 12.78
N ARG A 284 -10.69 -18.51 12.07
CA ARG A 284 -10.74 -19.62 11.10
C ARG A 284 -11.17 -20.91 11.81
N ASP A 285 -12.17 -21.59 11.27
CA ASP A 285 -12.60 -22.93 11.68
C ASP A 285 -12.92 -23.05 13.20
N ILE A 286 -13.29 -21.93 13.85
CA ILE A 286 -13.64 -21.95 15.28
C ILE A 286 -14.99 -22.61 15.56
N GLU A 287 -15.81 -22.81 14.53
CA GLU A 287 -17.14 -23.42 14.63
C GLU A 287 -17.97 -22.84 15.79
N ALA A 288 -18.26 -23.67 16.81
CA ALA A 288 -19.02 -23.31 18.00
C ALA A 288 -18.14 -22.97 19.23
N ASP A 289 -16.81 -23.00 19.10
CA ASP A 289 -15.89 -22.73 20.20
C ASP A 289 -15.96 -21.25 20.64
N PRO A 290 -15.59 -20.94 21.89
CA PRO A 290 -15.50 -19.55 22.35
C PRO A 290 -14.58 -18.70 21.46
N LEU A 291 -14.86 -17.40 21.36
CA LEU A 291 -13.97 -16.48 20.67
C LEU A 291 -12.56 -16.51 21.32
N PRO A 292 -11.48 -16.50 20.53
CA PRO A 292 -10.12 -16.42 21.05
C PRO A 292 -9.94 -15.18 21.96
N GLN A 293 -9.14 -15.31 23.02
CA GLN A 293 -8.88 -14.25 24.01
C GLN A 293 -7.38 -13.94 24.06
#